data_AF-A0A353Y140-F1
#
_entry.id   AF-A0A353Y140-F1
#
_cell.length_a   1.000
_cell.length_b   1.000
_cell.length_c   1.000
_cell.angle_alpha   90.00
_cell.angle_beta   90.00
_cell.angle_gamma   90.00
#
_symmetry.space_group_name_H-M   'P 1'
#
loop_
_entity.id
_entity.type
_entity.pdbx_description
1 polymer ?
#
loop_
_entity_poly.entity_id
_entity_poly.type
_entity_poly.pdbx_seq_one_letter_code
_entity_poly.pdbx_strand_id
1 'polypeptide(L)'
;MSKITRRNFLKVSGASMAAASVAAYTPFAIGGASKKVVVVGGGMGGATAAKYIRLMDPSVEVTLIEPKKTYHTGFMSNEVISGERTLDSIGFTYDGLKAHGV
;
A
#
# COMPACT_ATOMS: atom_id res chain seq x y z
N MET A 1 38.94 9.91 52.23
CA MET A 1 38.22 8.62 52.13
C MET A 1 37.39 8.61 50.86
N SER A 2 37.60 7.64 49.98
CA SER A 2 36.80 7.51 48.75
C SER A 2 35.32 7.33 49.12
N LYS A 3 34.46 8.23 48.66
CA LYS A 3 33.01 8.23 48.96
C LYS A 3 32.23 7.20 48.13
N ILE A 4 32.91 6.42 47.31
CA ILE A 4 32.31 5.41 46.44
C ILE A 4 32.70 4.03 46.94
N THR A 5 31.71 3.29 47.45
CA THR A 5 31.89 1.89 47.81
C THR A 5 31.78 1.01 46.57
N ARG A 6 32.52 -0.11 46.52
CA ARG A 6 32.47 -1.08 45.41
C ARG A 6 31.03 -1.51 45.07
N ARG A 7 30.18 -1.66 46.09
CA ARG A 7 28.75 -2.00 45.94
C ARG A 7 27.96 -0.89 45.26
N ASN A 8 28.20 0.38 45.61
CA ASN A 8 27.51 1.50 44.98
C ASN A 8 27.97 1.70 43.53
N PHE A 9 29.27 1.49 43.26
CA PHE A 9 29.80 1.49 41.90
C PHE A 9 29.11 0.44 41.02
N LEU A 10 29.05 -0.82 41.48
CA LEU A 10 28.38 -1.90 40.74
C LEU A 10 26.89 -1.64 40.49
N LYS A 11 26.18 -1.05 41.45
CA LYS A 11 24.77 -0.68 41.29
C LYS A 11 24.58 0.39 40.22
N VAL A 12 25.41 1.42 40.23
CA VAL A 12 25.32 2.53 39.27
C VAL A 12 25.73 2.05 37.87
N SER A 13 26.82 1.29 37.76
CA SER A 13 27.27 0.71 36.48
C SER A 13 26.22 -0.24 35.89
N GLY A 14 25.67 -1.16 36.68
CA GLY A 14 24.62 -2.07 36.22
C GLY A 14 23.34 -1.35 35.76
N ALA A 15 22.90 -0.34 36.53
CA ALA A 15 21.73 0.47 36.15
C ALA A 15 21.99 1.29 34.87
N SER A 16 23.19 1.86 34.72
CA SER A 16 23.56 2.62 33.53
C SER A 16 23.63 1.76 32.27
N MET A 17 24.11 0.52 32.38
CA MET A 17 24.15 -0.43 31.25
C MET A 17 22.75 -0.88 30.84
N ALA A 18 21.87 -1.17 31.81
CA ALA A 18 20.48 -1.51 31.53
C ALA A 18 19.72 -0.36 30.86
N ALA A 19 19.89 0.87 31.36
CA ALA A 19 19.31 2.07 30.75
C ALA A 19 19.85 2.32 29.33
N ALA A 20 21.16 2.11 29.11
CA ALA A 20 21.77 2.21 27.78
C ALA A 20 21.26 1.13 26.83
N SER A 21 21.00 -0.10 27.28
CA SER A 21 20.43 -1.16 26.44
C SER A 21 18.97 -0.90 26.04
N VAL A 22 18.18 -0.24 26.90
CA VAL A 22 16.80 0.16 26.55
C VAL A 22 16.81 1.37 25.62
N ALA A 23 17.71 2.33 25.82
CA ALA A 23 17.86 3.48 24.91
C ALA A 23 18.46 3.08 23.54
N ALA A 24 19.31 2.05 23.51
CA ALA A 24 19.84 1.45 22.29
C ALA A 24 18.91 0.38 21.70
N TYR A 25 17.74 0.13 22.32
CA TYR A 25 16.66 -0.62 21.69
C TYR A 25 16.04 0.26 20.61
N THR A 26 16.76 0.41 19.51
CA THR A 26 16.10 0.69 18.24
C THR A 26 15.31 -0.57 17.94
N PRO A 27 13.96 -0.56 17.94
CA PRO A 27 13.28 -1.59 17.18
C PRO A 27 13.95 -1.54 15.82
N PHE A 28 14.47 -2.68 15.33
CA PHE A 28 14.89 -2.75 13.94
C PHE A 28 13.84 -1.99 13.15
N ALA A 29 14.26 -1.01 12.37
CA ALA A 29 13.38 -0.29 11.47
C ALA A 29 12.93 -1.26 10.37
N ILE A 30 12.21 -2.31 10.76
CA ILE A 30 11.07 -2.87 10.05
C ILE A 30 9.91 -1.85 10.19
N GLY A 31 10.24 -0.55 10.13
CA GLY A 31 9.27 0.51 9.92
C GLY A 31 8.66 0.25 8.57
N GLY A 32 7.33 0.10 8.56
CA GLY A 32 6.55 -0.45 7.47
C GLY A 32 7.00 0.06 6.10
N ALA A 33 7.70 -0.79 5.36
CA ALA A 33 7.77 -0.62 3.92
C ALA A 33 6.32 -0.57 3.43
N SER A 34 5.93 0.52 2.78
CA SER A 34 4.59 0.68 2.22
C SER A 34 4.26 -0.58 1.43
N LYS A 35 3.15 -1.25 1.76
CA LYS A 35 2.72 -2.45 1.03
C LYS A 35 2.47 -2.02 -0.41
N LYS A 36 3.14 -2.62 -1.39
CA LYS A 36 2.99 -2.24 -2.80
C LYS A 36 2.39 -3.38 -3.61
N VAL A 37 1.43 -3.07 -4.46
CA VAL A 37 0.84 -4.01 -5.42
C VAL A 37 0.83 -3.39 -6.80
N VAL A 38 1.35 -4.12 -7.78
CA VAL A 38 1.23 -3.77 -9.19
C VAL A 38 0.21 -4.68 -9.84
N VAL A 39 -0.80 -4.09 -10.49
CA VAL A 39 -1.82 -4.81 -11.26
C VAL A 39 -1.53 -4.58 -12.74
N VAL A 40 -1.35 -5.65 -13.51
CA VAL A 40 -1.09 -5.57 -14.95
C VAL A 40 -2.36 -5.93 -15.73
N GLY A 41 -2.89 -4.96 -16.47
CA GLY A 41 -4.14 -5.07 -17.23
C GLY A 41 -5.33 -4.43 -16.52
N GLY A 42 -5.94 -3.43 -17.15
CA GLY A 42 -7.04 -2.62 -16.62
C GLY A 42 -8.44 -3.07 -17.04
N GLY A 43 -8.62 -4.34 -17.43
CA GLY A 43 -9.95 -4.91 -17.68
C GLY A 43 -10.76 -5.11 -16.39
N MET A 44 -11.93 -5.76 -16.50
CA MET A 44 -12.82 -6.00 -15.34
C MET A 44 -12.10 -6.60 -14.12
N GLY A 45 -11.26 -7.63 -14.33
CA GLY A 45 -10.53 -8.29 -13.25
C GLY A 45 -9.52 -7.38 -12.56
N GLY A 46 -8.63 -6.73 -13.34
CA GLY A 46 -7.59 -5.87 -12.77
C GLY A 46 -8.14 -4.59 -12.15
N ALA A 47 -9.11 -3.94 -12.77
CA ALA A 47 -9.79 -2.77 -12.20
C ALA A 47 -10.51 -3.12 -10.88
N THR A 48 -11.16 -4.28 -10.83
CA THR A 48 -11.82 -4.77 -9.60
C THR A 48 -10.79 -5.05 -8.51
N ALA A 49 -9.73 -5.80 -8.83
CA ALA A 49 -8.67 -6.10 -7.87
C ALA A 49 -8.04 -4.82 -7.30
N ALA A 50 -7.65 -3.89 -8.17
CA ALA A 50 -7.02 -2.63 -7.77
C ALA A 50 -7.94 -1.80 -6.84
N LYS A 51 -9.21 -1.64 -7.21
CA LYS A 51 -10.22 -0.96 -6.40
C LYS A 51 -10.37 -1.61 -5.03
N TYR A 52 -10.58 -2.92 -4.99
CA TYR A 52 -10.89 -3.60 -3.74
C TYR A 52 -9.69 -3.73 -2.81
N ILE A 53 -8.47 -3.83 -3.33
CA ILE A 53 -7.26 -3.74 -2.50
C ILE A 53 -7.22 -2.38 -1.78
N ARG A 54 -7.42 -1.27 -2.50
CA ARG A 54 -7.45 0.08 -1.91
C ARG A 54 -8.60 0.26 -0.91
N LEU A 55 -9.77 -0.30 -1.18
CA LEU A 55 -10.93 -0.22 -0.28
C LEU A 55 -10.75 -1.03 1.00
N MET A 56 -10.14 -2.22 0.91
CA MET A 56 -9.97 -3.13 2.05
C MET A 56 -8.74 -2.77 2.91
N ASP A 57 -7.67 -2.28 2.29
CA ASP A 57 -6.48 -1.81 2.99
C ASP A 57 -5.93 -0.53 2.32
N PRO A 58 -6.36 0.66 2.79
CA PRO A 58 -5.86 1.95 2.29
C PRO A 58 -4.38 2.21 2.57
N SER A 59 -3.68 1.35 3.32
CA SER A 59 -2.22 1.45 3.49
C SER A 59 -1.43 0.86 2.32
N VAL A 60 -2.09 0.13 1.41
CA VAL A 60 -1.47 -0.46 0.22
C VAL A 60 -1.38 0.56 -0.91
N GLU A 61 -0.18 0.81 -1.40
CA GLU A 61 0.10 1.54 -2.64
C GLU A 61 -0.19 0.62 -3.81
N VAL A 62 -1.22 0.93 -4.59
CA VAL A 62 -1.60 0.15 -5.76
C VAL A 62 -1.19 0.93 -7.01
N THR A 63 -0.58 0.25 -7.98
CA THR A 63 -0.28 0.81 -9.30
C THR A 63 -0.92 -0.07 -10.36
N LEU A 64 -1.80 0.51 -11.18
CA LEU A 64 -2.39 -0.17 -12.34
C LEU A 64 -1.61 0.17 -13.61
N ILE A 65 -1.14 -0.86 -14.33
CA ILE A 65 -0.50 -0.72 -15.64
C ILE A 65 -1.48 -1.17 -16.72
N GLU A 66 -1.93 -0.23 -17.54
CA GLU A 66 -2.81 -0.48 -18.68
C GLU A 66 -2.41 0.41 -19.87
N PRO A 67 -2.20 -0.14 -21.08
CA PRO A 67 -1.84 0.66 -22.24
C PRO A 67 -2.97 1.57 -22.76
N LYS A 68 -4.24 1.19 -22.60
CA LYS A 68 -5.39 1.96 -23.11
C LYS A 68 -5.91 2.93 -22.06
N LYS A 69 -6.14 4.19 -22.42
CA LYS A 69 -6.74 5.20 -21.51
C LYS A 69 -8.24 4.97 -21.24
N THR A 70 -8.92 4.29 -22.17
CA THR A 70 -10.34 3.98 -22.11
C THR A 70 -10.53 2.48 -22.35
N TYR A 71 -11.16 1.81 -21.39
CA TYR A 71 -11.58 0.43 -21.50
C TYR A 71 -12.91 0.34 -22.24
N HIS A 72 -13.01 -0.53 -23.24
CA HIS A 72 -14.28 -0.83 -23.90
C HIS A 72 -14.69 -2.26 -23.55
N THR A 73 -15.94 -2.46 -23.17
CA THR A 73 -16.42 -3.79 -22.75
C THR A 73 -16.61 -4.70 -23.97
N GLY A 74 -16.15 -5.95 -23.85
CA GLY A 74 -16.46 -6.98 -24.85
C GLY A 74 -17.94 -7.42 -24.77
N PHE A 75 -18.48 -7.49 -23.56
CA PHE A 75 -19.92 -7.63 -23.34
C PHE A 75 -20.63 -6.33 -23.76
N MET A 76 -21.88 -6.44 -24.22
CA MET A 76 -22.67 -5.36 -24.84
C MET A 76 -22.12 -4.80 -26.16
N SER A 77 -20.96 -5.26 -26.65
CA SER A 77 -20.43 -4.82 -27.94
C SER A 77 -21.31 -5.20 -29.14
N ASN A 78 -22.05 -6.31 -29.05
CA ASN A 78 -23.01 -6.71 -30.08
C ASN A 78 -24.12 -5.67 -30.29
N GLU A 79 -24.57 -4.99 -29.22
CA GLU A 79 -25.57 -3.92 -29.33
C GLU A 79 -25.00 -2.67 -30.00
N VAL A 80 -23.68 -2.45 -29.92
CA VAL A 80 -23.00 -1.40 -30.70
C VAL A 80 -22.96 -1.77 -32.18
N ILE A 81 -22.64 -3.03 -32.49
CA ILE A 81 -22.59 -3.52 -33.88
C ILE A 81 -23.97 -3.49 -34.53
N SER A 82 -25.03 -3.81 -33.78
CA SER A 82 -26.41 -3.78 -34.28
C SER A 82 -27.01 -2.38 -34.37
N GLY A 83 -26.34 -1.34 -33.85
CA GLY A 83 -26.80 0.05 -33.88
C GLY A 83 -27.71 0.47 -32.71
N GLU A 84 -27.90 -0.39 -31.71
CA GLU A 84 -28.74 -0.12 -30.52
C GLU A 84 -27.99 0.67 -29.43
N ARG A 85 -26.65 0.66 -29.47
CA ARG A 85 -25.79 1.42 -28.57
C ARG A 85 -24.70 2.18 -29.32
N THR A 86 -24.17 3.21 -28.66
CA THR A 86 -22.96 3.89 -29.12
C THR A 86 -21.71 3.23 -28.54
N LEU A 87 -20.58 3.34 -29.24
CA LEU A 87 -19.28 2.84 -28.74
C LEU A 87 -18.89 3.50 -27.42
N ASP A 88 -19.16 4.79 -27.27
CA ASP A 88 -18.89 5.55 -26.04
C ASP A 88 -19.69 5.02 -24.84
N SER A 89 -20.89 4.48 -25.05
CA SER A 89 -21.73 3.96 -23.96
C SER A 89 -21.14 2.72 -23.26
N ILE A 90 -20.20 2.04 -23.94
CA ILE A 90 -19.46 0.90 -23.40
C ILE A 90 -17.99 1.24 -23.12
N GLY A 91 -17.63 2.53 -23.18
CA GLY A 91 -16.31 3.07 -22.89
C GLY A 91 -16.21 3.59 -21.45
N PHE A 92 -15.15 3.21 -20.74
CA PHE A 92 -14.94 3.55 -19.33
C PHE A 92 -13.51 4.09 -19.12
N THR A 93 -13.38 5.22 -18.44
CA THR A 93 -12.09 5.78 -18.02
C THR A 93 -11.69 5.26 -16.65
N TYR A 94 -10.43 5.48 -16.27
CA TYR A 94 -9.88 5.06 -14.98
C TYR A 94 -9.97 6.12 -13.87
N ASP A 95 -10.71 7.21 -14.09
CA ASP A 95 -10.77 8.31 -13.11
C ASP A 95 -11.43 7.90 -11.78
N GLY A 96 -12.38 6.97 -11.84
CA GLY A 96 -12.95 6.35 -10.63
C GLY A 96 -11.92 5.54 -9.83
N LEU A 97 -10.95 4.90 -10.48
CA LEU A 97 -9.86 4.19 -9.78
C LEU A 97 -8.88 5.18 -9.14
N LYS A 98 -8.54 6.27 -9.84
CA LYS A 98 -7.71 7.35 -9.27
C LYS A 98 -8.34 7.93 -8.01
N ALA A 99 -9.67 8.10 -8.00
CA ALA A 99 -10.40 8.55 -6.81
C ALA A 99 -10.31 7.58 -5.62
N HIS A 100 -10.03 6.29 -5.86
CA HIS A 100 -9.75 5.30 -4.82
C HIS A 100 -8.26 5.24 -4.41
N GLY A 101 -7.38 6.03 -5.05
CA GLY A 101 -5.93 6.03 -4.79
C GLY A 101 -5.18 4.86 -5.43
N VAL A 102 -5.71 4.35 -6.55
CA VAL A 102 -5.00 3.45 -7.49
C VAL A 102 -4.21 4.28 -8.50
#